data_AF-A0A1D2VC47-F1
#
_entry.id   AF-A0A1D2VC47-F1
#
_cell.length_a   1.000
_cell.length_b   1.000
_cell.length_c   1.000
_cell.angle_alpha   90.00
_cell.angle_beta   90.00
_cell.angle_gamma   90.00
#
_symmetry.space_group_name_H-M   'P 1'
#
loop_
_entity.id
_entity.type
_entity.pdbx_description
1 polymer ?
#
loop_
_entity_poly.entity_id
_entity_poly.type
_entity_poly.pdbx_seq_one_letter_code
_entity_poly.pdbx_strand_id
1 'polypeptide(L)'
;MNKNGFTKTEDEFILEEVRKNPHKRSTHKLFHEIAIKLGRHTGNSVRYRFRSCLSNKLNYVYKTNKDGDLYFDENNQLIKTKIMPGTLKTRFTAEDDYILCKQVYKKMLEHSINLTDLKNSTVRFCKFILPNKFFELLQNDYPHHTKCAWRDRYRKFAMEFGIKNYINYYEQQIQNKLVPEPMKDYTGKAHR
;
A
#
# COMPACT_ATOMS: atom_id res chain seq x y z
N MET A 1 15.89 -30.25 -5.32
CA MET A 1 15.13 -30.67 -6.51
C MET A 1 14.18 -29.57 -6.95
N ASN A 2 14.23 -29.13 -8.22
CA ASN A 2 13.34 -28.11 -8.76
C ASN A 2 11.93 -28.70 -8.99
N LYS A 3 11.00 -28.48 -8.06
CA LYS A 3 9.61 -28.98 -8.16
C LYS A 3 8.85 -28.54 -9.42
N ASN A 4 9.31 -27.52 -10.14
CA ASN A 4 8.57 -26.88 -11.24
C ASN A 4 9.34 -26.81 -12.57
N GLY A 5 10.45 -27.54 -12.74
CA GLY A 5 11.16 -27.60 -14.04
C GLY A 5 11.85 -26.31 -14.50
N PHE A 6 12.00 -25.30 -13.64
CA PHE A 6 12.76 -24.08 -13.99
C PHE A 6 14.24 -24.40 -14.24
N THR A 7 14.82 -23.83 -15.29
CA THR A 7 16.26 -23.91 -15.55
C THR A 7 17.01 -22.78 -14.86
N LYS A 8 18.34 -22.89 -14.75
CA LYS A 8 19.18 -21.79 -14.24
C LYS A 8 19.08 -20.54 -15.12
N THR A 9 18.94 -20.73 -16.44
CA THR A 9 18.82 -19.62 -17.39
C THR A 9 17.48 -18.89 -17.24
N GLU A 10 16.39 -19.63 -17.03
CA GLU A 10 15.08 -19.05 -16.73
C GLU A 10 15.10 -18.32 -15.38
N ASP A 11 15.73 -18.89 -14.36
CA ASP A 11 15.88 -18.23 -13.05
C ASP A 11 16.64 -16.89 -13.16
N GLU A 12 17.75 -16.85 -13.92
CA GLU A 12 18.52 -15.61 -14.13
C GLU A 12 17.73 -14.58 -14.95
N PHE A 13 16.97 -15.03 -15.95
CA PHE A 13 16.08 -14.17 -16.71
C PHE A 13 15.01 -13.52 -15.84
N ILE A 14 14.38 -14.28 -14.95
CA ILE A 14 13.39 -13.76 -13.99
C ILE A 14 14.04 -12.72 -13.07
N LEU A 15 15.23 -13.01 -12.54
CA LEU A 15 15.98 -12.08 -11.70
C LEU A 15 16.25 -10.77 -12.44
N GLU A 16 16.73 -10.84 -13.68
CA GLU A 16 17.06 -9.66 -14.48
C GLU A 16 15.84 -8.79 -14.80
N GLU A 17 14.71 -9.39 -15.17
CA GLU A 17 13.46 -8.66 -15.42
C GLU A 17 12.94 -7.98 -14.14
N VAL A 18 13.08 -8.62 -12.98
CA VAL A 18 12.71 -8.01 -11.69
C VAL A 18 13.70 -6.90 -11.30
N ARG A 19 14.99 -7.05 -11.56
CA ARG A 19 16.00 -6.00 -11.30
C ARG A 19 15.72 -4.74 -12.12
N LYS A 20 15.21 -4.90 -13.35
CA LYS A 20 14.78 -3.78 -14.23
C LYS A 20 13.44 -3.19 -13.83
N ASN A 21 12.60 -3.93 -13.11
CA ASN A 21 11.25 -3.50 -12.69
C ASN A 21 11.05 -3.61 -11.16
N PRO A 22 11.93 -3.02 -10.34
CA PRO A 22 11.96 -3.31 -8.91
C PRO A 22 10.69 -2.88 -8.16
N HIS A 23 10.02 -1.80 -8.61
CA HIS A 23 8.74 -1.34 -8.04
C HIS A 23 7.57 -2.31 -8.27
N LYS A 24 7.62 -3.09 -9.36
CA LYS A 24 6.56 -4.03 -9.78
C LYS A 24 6.76 -5.44 -9.22
N ARG A 25 7.83 -5.68 -8.44
CA ARG A 25 8.24 -7.01 -7.91
C ARG A 25 7.20 -7.78 -7.09
N SER A 26 6.15 -7.11 -6.62
CA SER A 26 5.04 -7.75 -5.87
C SER A 26 3.77 -7.96 -6.70
N THR A 27 3.69 -7.35 -7.89
CA THR A 27 2.51 -7.35 -8.77
C THR A 27 2.34 -8.68 -9.50
N HIS A 28 1.11 -8.99 -9.95
CA HIS A 28 0.88 -10.14 -10.83
C HIS A 28 1.26 -9.83 -12.30
N LYS A 29 1.05 -8.59 -12.74
CA LYS A 29 1.27 -8.15 -14.11
C LYS A 29 2.71 -8.39 -14.58
N LEU A 30 3.71 -8.00 -13.77
CA LEU A 30 5.12 -8.23 -14.10
C LEU A 30 5.41 -9.71 -14.37
N PHE A 31 4.98 -10.61 -13.49
CA PHE A 31 5.28 -12.04 -13.65
C PHE A 31 4.48 -12.68 -14.79
N HIS A 32 3.32 -12.13 -15.14
CA HIS A 32 2.60 -12.53 -16.34
C HIS A 32 3.37 -12.14 -17.61
N GLU A 33 3.91 -10.91 -17.68
CA GLU A 33 4.75 -10.45 -18.80
C GLU A 33 6.03 -11.29 -18.93
N ILE A 34 6.69 -11.63 -17.81
CA ILE A 34 7.86 -12.52 -17.79
C ILE A 34 7.48 -13.92 -18.29
N ALA A 35 6.33 -14.45 -17.84
CA ALA A 35 5.83 -15.76 -18.27
C ALA A 35 5.57 -15.82 -19.78
N ILE A 36 4.99 -14.77 -20.38
CA ILE A 36 4.80 -14.66 -21.84
C ILE A 36 6.15 -14.76 -22.56
N LYS A 37 7.18 -14.04 -22.07
CA LYS A 37 8.53 -14.09 -22.66
C LYS A 37 9.21 -15.46 -22.53
N LEU A 38 8.94 -16.20 -21.45
CA LEU A 38 9.48 -17.54 -21.24
C LEU A 38 8.72 -18.64 -22.02
N GLY A 39 7.44 -18.43 -22.33
CA GLY A 39 6.60 -19.32 -23.14
C GLY A 39 6.16 -20.63 -22.47
N ARG A 40 6.90 -21.16 -21.48
CA ARG A 40 6.63 -22.47 -20.85
C ARG A 40 5.95 -22.41 -19.48
N HIS A 41 5.96 -21.25 -18.83
CA HIS A 41 5.53 -21.09 -17.45
C HIS A 41 4.31 -20.17 -17.36
N THR A 42 3.51 -20.32 -16.31
CA THR A 42 2.41 -19.39 -16.02
C THR A 42 2.90 -18.25 -15.12
N GLY A 43 2.26 -17.07 -15.20
CA GLY A 43 2.61 -15.94 -14.32
C GLY A 43 2.58 -16.28 -12.83
N ASN A 44 1.66 -17.17 -12.40
CA ASN A 44 1.59 -17.65 -11.02
C ASN A 44 2.79 -18.52 -10.65
N SER A 45 3.20 -19.44 -11.54
CA SER A 45 4.38 -20.30 -11.30
C SER A 45 5.68 -19.49 -11.24
N VAL A 46 5.86 -18.52 -12.14
CA VAL A 46 7.01 -17.60 -12.16
C VAL A 46 7.03 -16.75 -10.88
N ARG A 47 5.89 -16.18 -10.50
CA ARG A 47 5.77 -15.40 -9.26
C ARG A 47 6.10 -16.22 -8.02
N TYR A 48 5.58 -17.44 -7.94
CA TYR A 48 5.87 -18.35 -6.84
C TYR A 48 7.35 -18.71 -6.78
N ARG A 49 7.94 -19.04 -7.94
CA ARG A 49 9.38 -19.34 -8.09
C ARG A 49 10.23 -18.17 -7.60
N PHE A 50 9.92 -16.96 -8.07
CA PHE A 50 10.62 -15.76 -7.64
C PHE A 50 10.55 -15.57 -6.12
N ARG A 51 9.34 -15.55 -5.55
CA ARG A 51 9.13 -15.28 -4.13
C ARG A 51 9.82 -16.31 -3.23
N SER A 52 9.74 -17.59 -3.60
CA SER A 52 10.16 -18.70 -2.73
C SER A 52 11.64 -19.06 -2.88
N CYS A 53 12.25 -18.81 -4.04
CA CYS A 53 13.58 -19.33 -4.35
C CYS A 53 14.60 -18.30 -4.85
N LEU A 54 14.14 -17.18 -5.45
CA LEU A 54 15.02 -16.22 -6.14
C LEU A 54 15.08 -14.86 -5.45
N SER A 55 14.07 -14.51 -4.64
CA SER A 55 13.99 -13.20 -3.98
C SER A 55 15.23 -12.89 -3.12
N ASN A 56 15.78 -13.91 -2.44
CA ASN A 56 17.01 -13.83 -1.66
C ASN A 56 18.29 -13.77 -2.51
N LYS A 57 18.22 -14.03 -3.82
CA LYS A 57 19.35 -13.99 -4.76
C LYS A 57 19.42 -12.72 -5.59
N LEU A 58 18.54 -11.74 -5.32
CA LEU A 58 18.47 -10.52 -6.13
C LEU A 58 19.78 -9.73 -6.09
N ASN A 59 20.40 -9.64 -4.90
CA ASN A 59 21.66 -8.96 -4.55
C ASN A 59 21.72 -7.44 -4.84
N TYR A 60 21.15 -7.00 -5.95
CA TYR A 60 21.01 -5.61 -6.39
C TYR A 60 19.73 -5.47 -7.23
N VAL A 61 19.35 -4.22 -7.50
CA VAL A 61 18.37 -3.83 -8.52
C VAL A 61 18.94 -2.68 -9.34
N TYR A 62 18.32 -2.33 -10.46
CA TYR A 62 18.69 -1.12 -11.19
C TYR A 62 17.97 0.09 -10.61
N LYS A 63 18.67 1.22 -10.59
CA LYS A 63 18.12 2.49 -10.11
C LYS A 63 17.05 2.98 -11.10
N THR A 64 15.89 3.34 -10.57
CA THR A 64 14.75 3.84 -11.33
C THR A 64 14.31 5.23 -10.85
N ASN A 65 13.70 6.00 -11.74
CA ASN A 65 13.01 7.24 -11.39
C ASN A 65 11.63 6.95 -10.75
N LYS A 66 10.84 8.00 -10.46
CA LYS A 66 9.49 7.86 -9.88
C LYS A 66 8.49 7.18 -10.82
N ASP A 67 8.68 7.32 -12.13
CA ASP A 67 7.81 6.76 -13.18
C ASP A 67 8.15 5.29 -13.51
N GLY A 68 9.32 4.83 -13.07
CA GLY A 68 9.83 3.48 -13.24
C GLY A 68 10.82 3.31 -14.38
N ASP A 69 11.29 4.40 -14.99
CA ASP A 69 12.33 4.38 -16.02
C ASP A 69 13.71 4.16 -15.38
N LEU A 70 14.57 3.49 -16.13
CA LEU A 70 15.92 3.12 -15.71
C LEU A 70 16.89 4.31 -15.84
N TYR A 71 17.76 4.47 -14.83
CA TYR A 71 18.89 5.38 -14.93
C TYR A 71 20.10 4.71 -15.57
N PHE A 72 20.77 5.47 -16.43
CA PHE A 72 22.01 5.12 -17.09
C PHE A 72 23.15 5.99 -16.56
N ASP A 73 24.36 5.42 -16.50
CA ASP A 73 25.58 6.16 -16.23
C ASP A 73 26.13 6.86 -17.50
N GLU A 74 27.28 7.52 -17.35
CA GLU A 74 27.97 8.23 -18.43
C GLU A 74 28.39 7.32 -19.60
N ASN A 75 28.51 6.01 -19.35
CA ASN A 75 28.84 5.00 -20.37
C ASN A 75 27.60 4.31 -20.94
N ASN A 76 26.40 4.85 -20.69
CA ASN A 76 25.12 4.29 -21.09
C ASN A 76 24.87 2.87 -20.51
N GLN A 77 25.39 2.59 -19.32
CA GLN A 77 25.14 1.35 -18.58
C GLN A 77 24.16 1.56 -17.42
N LEU A 78 23.40 0.51 -17.09
CA LEU A 78 22.41 0.57 -16.02
C LEU A 78 23.08 0.68 -14.64
N ILE A 79 22.65 1.67 -13.85
CA ILE A 79 23.19 1.90 -12.51
C ILE A 79 22.62 0.87 -11.53
N LYS A 80 23.50 0.03 -10.97
CA LYS A 80 23.13 -0.95 -9.93
C LYS A 80 23.05 -0.29 -8.56
N THR A 81 22.06 -0.68 -7.77
CA THR A 81 21.90 -0.24 -6.37
C THR A 81 21.46 -1.40 -5.48
N LYS A 82 21.89 -1.36 -4.21
CA LYS A 82 21.40 -2.28 -3.17
C LYS A 82 20.11 -1.76 -2.50
N ILE A 83 19.76 -0.50 -2.74
CA ILE A 83 18.58 0.13 -2.14
C ILE A 83 17.35 -0.36 -2.88
N MET A 84 16.51 -1.13 -2.18
CA MET A 84 15.25 -1.62 -2.72
C MET A 84 14.20 -0.51 -2.69
N PRO A 85 13.61 -0.12 -3.84
CA PRO A 85 12.58 0.90 -3.81
C PRO A 85 11.27 0.36 -3.21
N GLY A 86 10.38 1.27 -2.80
CA GLY A 86 9.02 0.95 -2.39
C GLY A 86 8.26 0.18 -3.49
N THR A 87 7.36 -0.71 -3.09
CA THR A 87 6.42 -1.35 -4.04
C THR A 87 5.32 -0.36 -4.42
N LEU A 88 4.63 -0.60 -5.54
CA LEU A 88 3.50 0.23 -6.00
C LEU A 88 2.38 0.42 -4.96
N LYS A 89 2.23 -0.50 -4.00
CA LYS A 89 1.28 -0.36 -2.89
C LYS A 89 2.03 -0.16 -1.59
N THR A 90 1.82 0.99 -0.96
CA THR A 90 2.21 1.28 0.42
C THR A 90 1.17 0.68 1.37
N ARG A 91 1.63 0.12 2.49
CA ARG A 91 0.75 -0.38 3.55
C ARG A 91 0.40 0.78 4.49
N PHE A 92 -0.82 0.79 5.01
CA PHE A 92 -1.21 1.71 6.07
C PHE A 92 -0.54 1.29 7.39
N THR A 93 0.08 2.26 8.05
CA THR A 93 0.64 2.14 9.39
C THR A 93 -0.39 2.51 10.45
N ALA A 94 -0.11 2.20 11.73
CA ALA A 94 -0.99 2.60 12.82
C ALA A 94 -1.08 4.12 12.94
N GLU A 95 0.02 4.82 12.64
CA GLU A 95 0.10 6.28 12.60
C GLU A 95 -0.75 6.86 11.47
N ASP A 96 -0.73 6.26 10.28
CA ASP A 96 -1.59 6.66 9.16
C ASP A 96 -3.06 6.63 9.54
N ASP A 97 -3.47 5.54 10.18
CA ASP A 97 -4.84 5.34 10.66
C ASP A 97 -5.21 6.36 11.73
N TYR A 98 -4.29 6.66 12.64
CA TYR A 98 -4.48 7.64 13.71
C TYR A 98 -4.64 9.05 13.14
N ILE A 99 -3.77 9.44 12.21
CA ILE A 99 -3.83 10.71 11.48
C ILE A 99 -5.18 10.83 10.76
N LEU A 100 -5.56 9.81 9.99
CA LEU A 100 -6.84 9.79 9.30
C LEU A 100 -8.00 10.00 10.28
N CYS A 101 -8.06 9.20 11.35
CA CYS A 101 -9.13 9.29 12.33
C CYS A 101 -9.16 10.66 13.01
N LYS A 102 -8.01 11.24 13.37
CA LYS A 102 -7.95 12.59 13.97
C LYS A 102 -8.43 13.68 13.01
N GLN A 103 -8.02 13.64 11.75
CA GLN A 103 -8.46 14.64 10.77
C GLN A 103 -9.95 14.53 10.48
N VAL A 104 -10.47 13.31 10.40
CA VAL A 104 -11.91 13.07 10.28
C VAL A 104 -12.65 13.58 11.51
N TYR A 105 -12.18 13.24 12.71
CA TYR A 105 -12.81 13.69 13.96
C TYR A 105 -12.84 15.21 14.08
N LYS A 106 -11.73 15.88 13.76
CA LYS A 106 -11.66 17.33 13.67
C LYS A 106 -12.71 17.87 12.69
N LYS A 107 -12.84 17.26 11.51
CA LYS A 107 -13.81 17.70 10.50
C LYS A 107 -15.26 17.47 10.94
N MET A 108 -15.53 16.40 11.67
CA MET A 108 -16.83 16.13 12.29
C MET A 108 -17.17 17.19 13.34
N LEU A 109 -16.20 17.59 14.16
CA LEU A 109 -16.39 18.66 15.16
C LEU A 109 -16.68 20.00 14.49
N GLU A 110 -15.89 20.40 13.49
CA GLU A 110 -16.14 21.61 12.69
C GLU A 110 -17.55 21.60 12.09
N HIS A 111 -17.99 20.47 11.55
CA HIS A 111 -19.34 20.34 10.99
C HIS A 111 -20.43 20.40 12.07
N SER A 112 -20.19 19.80 13.24
CA SER A 112 -21.13 19.82 14.37
C SER A 112 -21.28 21.22 14.98
N ILE A 113 -20.19 22.00 15.05
CA ILE A 113 -20.22 23.40 15.50
C ILE A 113 -21.07 24.26 14.53
N ASN A 114 -21.00 23.97 13.24
CA ASN A 114 -21.88 24.63 12.24
C ASN A 114 -23.34 24.16 12.32
N LEU A 115 -23.59 22.93 12.82
CA LEU A 115 -24.94 22.36 12.99
C LEU A 115 -25.56 22.67 14.35
N THR A 116 -24.81 23.13 15.35
CA THR A 116 -25.36 23.54 16.65
C THR A 116 -26.28 24.77 16.58
N ASP A 117 -26.34 25.44 15.42
CA ASP A 117 -27.40 26.41 15.07
C ASP A 117 -28.73 25.76 14.61
N LEU A 118 -28.76 24.45 14.35
CA LEU A 118 -29.97 23.67 14.07
C LEU A 118 -30.13 22.55 15.10
N LYS A 119 -30.77 22.92 16.21
CA LYS A 119 -31.18 22.00 17.28
C LYS A 119 -32.02 20.84 16.74
N ASN A 120 -31.73 19.66 17.27
CA ASN A 120 -32.53 18.44 17.26
C ASN A 120 -32.43 17.54 16.01
N SER A 121 -31.39 16.71 15.98
CA SER A 121 -31.62 15.28 15.73
C SER A 121 -30.50 14.47 16.38
N THR A 122 -30.86 13.39 17.05
CA THR A 122 -29.96 12.34 17.50
C THR A 122 -29.26 11.72 16.28
N VAL A 123 -28.14 12.33 15.87
CA VAL A 123 -27.33 11.85 14.75
C VAL A 123 -26.63 10.57 15.21
N ARG A 124 -27.21 9.42 14.86
CA ARG A 124 -26.39 8.22 14.66
C ARG A 124 -25.28 8.63 13.70
N PHE A 125 -24.02 8.54 14.13
CA PHE A 125 -22.82 8.82 13.33
C PHE A 125 -22.66 7.91 12.09
N CYS A 126 -23.73 7.23 11.67
CA CYS A 126 -23.66 6.06 10.82
C CYS A 126 -23.21 6.35 9.39
N LYS A 127 -23.21 7.58 8.89
CA LYS A 127 -22.64 7.91 7.55
C LYS A 127 -22.17 9.36 7.44
N PHE A 128 -21.11 9.74 8.16
CA PHE A 128 -20.47 11.04 7.87
C PHE A 128 -19.81 10.98 6.48
N ILE A 129 -20.30 11.77 5.53
CA ILE A 129 -19.77 11.79 4.17
C ILE A 129 -18.76 12.94 4.06
N LEU A 130 -17.51 12.58 3.77
CA LEU A 130 -16.43 13.54 3.56
C LEU A 130 -16.33 13.95 2.09
N PRO A 131 -16.16 15.26 1.80
CA PRO A 131 -15.98 15.73 0.43
C PRO A 131 -14.65 15.26 -0.14
N ASN A 132 -14.56 15.10 -1.47
CA ASN A 132 -13.31 14.70 -2.14
C ASN A 132 -12.13 15.63 -1.81
N LYS A 133 -12.41 16.93 -1.64
CA LYS A 133 -11.40 17.94 -1.28
C LYS A 133 -10.72 17.66 0.06
N PHE A 134 -11.41 17.03 1.01
CA PHE A 134 -10.79 16.59 2.28
C PHE A 134 -9.65 15.60 2.01
N PHE A 135 -9.88 14.59 1.16
CA PHE A 135 -8.88 13.58 0.84
C PHE A 135 -7.78 14.10 -0.09
N GLU A 136 -8.03 15.16 -0.86
CA GLU A 136 -6.99 15.86 -1.65
C GLU A 136 -6.01 16.58 -0.72
N LEU A 137 -6.53 17.34 0.24
CA LEU A 137 -5.70 18.00 1.25
C LEU A 137 -4.92 16.97 2.07
N LEU A 138 -5.57 15.88 2.49
CA LEU A 138 -4.91 14.82 3.25
C LEU A 138 -3.78 14.14 2.46
N GLN A 139 -3.93 13.93 1.14
CA GLN A 139 -2.85 13.42 0.30
C GLN A 139 -1.70 14.45 0.21
N ASN A 140 -2.00 15.74 0.10
CA ASN A 140 -0.95 16.76 0.00
C ASN A 140 -0.12 16.83 1.27
N ASP A 141 -0.77 16.75 2.43
CA ASP A 141 -0.10 16.75 3.74
C ASP A 141 0.61 15.41 4.02
N TYR A 142 0.06 14.30 3.53
CA TYR A 142 0.54 12.93 3.75
C TYR A 142 0.64 12.15 2.41
N PRO A 143 1.70 12.41 1.61
CA PRO A 143 1.77 12.00 0.20
C PRO A 143 2.15 10.53 -0.03
N HIS A 144 2.43 9.77 1.03
CA HIS A 144 2.74 8.34 0.95
C HIS A 144 1.52 7.44 0.67
N HIS A 145 0.31 8.02 0.72
CA HIS A 145 -0.93 7.38 0.25
C HIS A 145 -1.71 8.33 -0.65
N THR A 146 -2.32 7.78 -1.71
CA THR A 146 -3.13 8.59 -2.62
C THR A 146 -4.49 8.94 -2.00
N LYS A 147 -5.15 9.96 -2.55
CA LYS A 147 -6.53 10.37 -2.25
C LYS A 147 -7.47 9.16 -2.22
N CYS A 148 -7.38 8.32 -3.25
CA CYS A 148 -8.21 7.13 -3.37
C CYS A 148 -7.90 6.11 -2.28
N ALA A 149 -6.62 5.92 -1.93
CA ALA A 149 -6.21 5.02 -0.85
C ALA A 149 -6.72 5.52 0.51
N TRP A 150 -6.55 6.81 0.83
CA TRP A 150 -7.08 7.42 2.04
C TRP A 150 -8.61 7.29 2.15
N ARG A 151 -9.33 7.59 1.07
CA ARG A 151 -10.79 7.45 1.02
C ARG A 151 -11.26 6.02 1.22
N ASP A 152 -10.60 5.06 0.59
CA ASP A 152 -10.93 3.65 0.76
C ASP A 152 -10.61 3.16 2.18
N ARG A 153 -9.51 3.64 2.77
CA ARG A 153 -9.14 3.35 4.16
C ARG A 153 -10.18 3.87 5.14
N TYR A 154 -10.65 5.10 4.94
CA TYR A 154 -11.73 5.68 5.70
C TYR A 154 -13.00 4.83 5.65
N ARG A 155 -13.48 4.55 4.44
CA ARG A 155 -14.75 3.85 4.21
C ARG A 155 -14.75 2.41 4.73
N LYS A 156 -13.66 1.67 4.49
CA LYS A 156 -13.62 0.22 4.73
C LYS A 156 -13.05 -0.16 6.10
N PHE A 157 -12.34 0.75 6.77
CA PHE A 157 -11.67 0.44 8.03
C PHE A 157 -12.04 1.45 9.12
N ALA A 158 -11.80 2.74 8.91
CA ALA A 158 -12.01 3.75 9.95
C ALA A 158 -13.48 3.84 10.39
N MET A 159 -14.41 3.75 9.43
CA MET A 159 -15.84 3.72 9.71
C MET A 159 -16.29 2.48 10.47
N GLU A 160 -15.71 1.31 10.14
CA GLU A 160 -16.07 0.03 10.77
C GLU A 160 -15.46 -0.10 12.18
N PHE A 161 -14.22 0.35 12.38
CA PHE A 161 -13.58 0.38 13.70
C PHE A 161 -14.23 1.42 14.62
N GLY A 162 -14.65 2.54 14.03
CA GLY A 162 -15.12 3.74 14.73
C GLY A 162 -13.99 4.75 14.93
N ILE A 163 -14.19 5.95 14.42
CA ILE A 163 -13.18 7.03 14.40
C ILE A 163 -12.62 7.34 15.79
N LYS A 164 -13.51 7.61 16.76
CA LYS A 164 -13.11 7.94 18.13
C LYS A 164 -12.51 6.73 18.86
N ASN A 165 -13.02 5.53 18.57
CA ASN A 165 -12.52 4.30 19.18
C ASN A 165 -11.04 4.08 18.82
N TYR A 166 -10.68 4.28 17.54
CA TYR A 166 -9.30 4.09 17.11
C TYR A 166 -8.36 5.14 17.69
N ILE A 167 -8.80 6.40 17.78
CA ILE A 167 -8.03 7.48 18.43
C ILE A 167 -7.71 7.08 19.88
N ASN A 168 -8.74 6.72 20.65
CA ASN A 168 -8.57 6.33 22.05
C ASN A 168 -7.68 5.08 22.20
N TYR A 169 -7.88 4.07 21.35
CA TYR A 169 -7.04 2.88 21.31
C TYR A 169 -5.57 3.25 21.10
N TYR A 170 -5.28 4.05 20.07
CA TYR A 170 -3.91 4.45 19.73
C TYR A 170 -3.26 5.20 20.89
N GLU A 171 -3.95 6.19 21.46
CA GLU A 171 -3.45 6.98 22.60
C GLU A 171 -3.19 6.12 23.84
N GLN A 172 -4.08 5.17 24.15
CA GLN A 172 -3.89 4.22 25.25
C GLN A 172 -2.67 3.32 25.05
N GLN A 173 -2.45 2.81 23.83
CA GLN A 173 -1.26 2.00 23.53
C GLN A 173 0.02 2.81 23.76
N ILE A 174 0.07 4.06 23.28
CA ILE A 174 1.22 4.94 23.49
C ILE A 174 1.43 5.23 24.99
N GLN A 175 0.35 5.53 25.73
CA GLN A 175 0.42 5.78 27.17
C GLN A 175 0.98 4.57 27.95
N ASN A 176 0.60 3.36 27.52
CA ASN A 176 1.06 2.11 28.09
C ASN A 176 2.45 1.66 27.57
N LYS A 177 3.13 2.51 26.78
CA LYS A 177 4.43 2.20 26.14
C LYS A 177 4.40 0.96 25.24
N LEU A 178 3.24 0.69 24.63
CA LEU A 178 3.02 -0.36 23.65
C LEU A 178 3.05 0.20 22.23
N VAL A 179 3.31 -0.66 21.24
CA VAL A 179 3.29 -0.29 19.82
C VAL A 179 1.87 -0.47 19.28
N PRO A 180 1.18 0.61 18.85
CA PRO A 180 -0.16 0.50 18.29
C PRO A 180 -0.15 -0.28 16.97
N GLU A 181 -1.22 -1.03 16.71
CA GLU A 181 -1.38 -1.74 15.44
C GLU A 181 -2.33 -1.01 14.48
N PRO A 182 -2.08 -1.06 13.15
CA PRO A 182 -3.03 -0.53 12.18
C PRO A 182 -4.33 -1.33 12.16
N MET A 183 -5.42 -0.70 11.75
CA MET A 183 -6.72 -1.36 11.54
C MET A 183 -6.60 -2.51 10.53
N LYS A 184 -6.99 -3.73 10.93
CA LYS A 184 -6.94 -4.95 10.12
C LYS A 184 -8.31 -5.61 10.08
N ASP A 185 -8.50 -6.53 9.14
CA ASP A 185 -9.65 -7.47 9.11
C ASP A 185 -11.06 -6.88 8.90
N TYR A 186 -11.18 -5.62 8.47
CA TYR A 186 -12.48 -5.00 8.11
C TYR A 186 -12.87 -5.15 6.63
N THR A 187 -12.06 -5.81 5.81
CA THR A 187 -12.44 -6.17 4.44
C THR A 187 -13.26 -7.46 4.44
N GLY A 188 -14.47 -7.39 4.99
CA GLY A 188 -15.46 -8.45 4.85
C GLY A 188 -15.77 -8.66 3.37
N LYS A 189 -15.64 -9.91 2.89
CA LYS A 189 -16.16 -10.32 1.58
C LYS A 189 -17.63 -9.90 1.52
N ALA A 190 -18.04 -9.20 0.46
CA ALA A 190 -19.46 -9.21 0.10
C ALA A 190 -19.90 -10.67 0.10
N HIS A 191 -20.94 -11.02 0.88
CA HIS A 191 -21.70 -12.22 0.61
C HIS A 191 -22.21 -12.07 -0.84
N ARG A 192 -21.53 -12.77 -1.75
CA ARG A 192 -22.03 -13.01 -3.10
C ARG A 192 -23.17 -14.00 -3.00
#